data_AF-A0A925JFH5-F1
#
_entry.id   AF-A0A925JFH5-F1
#
_cell.length_a   1.000
_cell.length_b   1.000
_cell.length_c   1.000
_cell.angle_alpha   90.00
_cell.angle_beta   90.00
_cell.angle_gamma   90.00
#
_symmetry.space_group_name_H-M   'P 1'
#
loop_
_entity.id
_entity.type
_entity.pdbx_description
1 polymer ?
#
loop_
_entity_poly.entity_id
_entity_poly.type
_entity_poly.pdbx_seq_one_letter_code
_entity_poly.pdbx_strand_id
1 'polypeptide(L)' 'MINNILLLPLGTTEIILIIVAILLLFGGKKIPELMRGIGRGVKEFKEGKEGETVAPKDPEHKDL' A
#
# COMPACT_ATOMS: atom_id res chain seq x y z
N MET A 1 -12.79 3.71 -41.98
CA MET A 1 -12.42 4.67 -40.92
C MET A 1 -12.57 3.94 -39.61
N ILE A 2 -11.45 3.61 -38.96
CA ILE A 2 -11.45 2.82 -37.73
C ILE A 2 -11.68 3.81 -36.60
N ASN A 3 -12.79 3.65 -35.87
CA ASN A 3 -13.22 4.58 -34.83
C ASN A 3 -12.16 4.71 -33.73
N ASN A 4 -11.67 5.94 -33.53
CA ASN A 4 -10.83 6.35 -32.39
C ASN A 4 -11.52 6.20 -31.01
N ILE A 5 -12.73 5.62 -30.93
CA ILE A 5 -13.38 5.20 -29.68
C ILE A 5 -12.66 4.02 -29.01
N LEU A 6 -11.87 3.22 -29.76
CA LEU A 6 -11.07 2.14 -29.17
C LEU A 6 -9.77 2.66 -28.51
N LEU A 7 -9.43 3.92 -28.75
CA LEU A 7 -8.28 4.62 -28.17
C LEU A 7 -8.79 5.93 -27.54
N LEU A 8 -9.82 5.82 -26.68
CA LEU A 8 -9.88 6.71 -25.53
C LEU A 8 -8.48 6.66 -24.90
N PRO A 9 -7.87 7.79 -24.49
CA PRO A 9 -6.57 7.72 -23.85
C PRO A 9 -6.73 6.73 -22.70
N LEU A 10 -6.05 5.58 -22.77
CA LEU A 10 -5.96 4.59 -21.70
C LEU A 10 -5.17 5.24 -20.57
N GLY A 11 -5.81 6.22 -19.97
CA GLY A 11 -5.32 7.18 -19.05
C GLY A 11 -6.14 7.07 -17.79
N THR A 12 -5.81 7.91 -16.83
CA THR A 12 -6.30 7.97 -15.44
C THR A 12 -7.80 7.63 -15.26
N THR A 13 -8.66 7.93 -16.25
CA THR A 13 -10.08 7.58 -16.28
C THR A 13 -10.39 6.08 -16.12
N GLU A 14 -9.75 5.16 -16.87
CA GLU A 14 -9.99 3.71 -16.69
C GLU A 14 -9.60 3.25 -15.29
N ILE A 15 -8.45 3.72 -14.78
CA ILE A 15 -7.95 3.37 -13.46
C ILE A 15 -8.93 3.85 -12.38
N ILE A 16 -9.46 5.08 -12.51
CA ILE A 16 -10.48 5.61 -11.61
C ILE A 16 -11.74 4.75 -11.66
N LEU A 17 -12.23 4.37 -12.85
CA LEU A 17 -13.41 3.52 -12.98
C LEU A 17 -13.23 2.15 -12.31
N ILE A 18 -12.06 1.52 -12.47
CA ILE A 18 -11.73 0.24 -11.83
C ILE A 18 -11.69 0.41 -10.29
N ILE A 19 -11.03 1.46 -9.80
CA ILE A 19 -10.97 1.76 -8.36
C ILE A 19 -12.39 1.98 -7.80
N VAL A 20 -13.22 2.74 -8.50
CA VAL A 20 -14.62 2.98 -8.10
C VAL A 20 -15.42 1.67 -8.08
N ALA A 21 -15.28 0.81 -9.09
CA ALA A 21 -15.94 -0.49 -9.11
C ALA A 21 -15.53 -1.37 -7.92
N ILE A 22 -14.23 -1.45 -7.61
CA ILE A 22 -13.71 -2.19 -6.45
C ILE A 22 -14.23 -1.56 -5.15
N LEU A 23 -14.27 -0.24 -5.05
CA LEU A 23 -14.81 0.46 -3.88
C LEU A 23 -16.31 0.23 -3.68
N LEU A 24 -17.10 0.07 -4.74
CA LEU A 24 -18.52 -0.28 -4.63
C LEU A 24 -18.72 -1.74 -4.20
N LEU A 25 -17.92 -2.67 -4.70
CA LEU A 25 -18.01 -4.09 -4.37
C LEU A 25 -17.51 -4.40 -2.95
N PHE A 26 -16.38 -3.82 -2.55
CA PHE A 26 -15.73 -4.12 -1.27
C PHE A 26 -16.00 -3.06 -0.19
N GLY A 27 -16.45 -1.87 -0.58
CA GLY A 27 -16.57 -0.71 0.30
C GLY A 27 -15.21 -0.03 0.54
N GLY A 28 -15.22 1.30 0.69
CA GLY A 28 -14.01 2.08 0.94
C GLY A 28 -13.28 1.78 2.26
N LYS A 29 -13.91 1.04 3.17
CA LYS A 29 -13.31 0.64 4.46
C LYS A 29 -12.47 -0.63 4.37
N LYS A 30 -12.73 -1.54 3.42
CA LYS A 30 -12.02 -2.81 3.32
C LYS A 30 -10.61 -2.67 2.73
N ILE A 31 -10.39 -1.75 1.79
CA ILE A 31 -9.05 -1.51 1.24
C ILE A 31 -8.07 -1.05 2.34
N PRO A 32 -8.37 -0.04 3.18
CA PRO A 32 -7.51 0.35 4.30
C PRO A 32 -7.32 -0.75 5.36
N GLU A 33 -8.35 -1.56 5.60
CA GLU A 33 -8.30 -2.68 6.56
C GLU A 33 -7.33 -3.77 6.08
N LEU A 34 -7.40 -4.15 4.79
CA LEU A 34 -6.48 -5.08 4.14
C LEU A 34 -5.05 -4.51 4.09
N MET A 35 -4.88 -3.24 3.74
CA MET A 35 -3.57 -2.57 3.74
C MET A 35 -2.93 -2.55 5.13
N ARG A 36 -3.71 -2.31 6.20
CA ARG A 36 -3.22 -2.39 7.59
C ARG A 36 -2.84 -3.81 8.01
N GLY A 37 -3.57 -4.82 7.53
CA GLY A 37 -3.22 -6.23 7.73
C GLY A 37 -1.91 -6.61 7.04
N ILE A 38 -1.80 -6.29 5.74
CA ILE A 38 -0.61 -6.55 4.92
C ILE A 38 0.60 -5.79 5.47
N GLY A 39 0.44 -4.51 5.82
CA GLY A 39 1.54 -3.70 6.36
C GLY A 39 2.11 -4.24 7.67
N ARG A 40 1.26 -4.77 8.55
CA ARG A 40 1.71 -5.46 9.78
C ARG A 40 2.42 -6.77 9.46
N GLY A 41 1.85 -7.61 8.60
CA GLY A 41 2.48 -8.86 8.18
C GLY A 41 3.83 -8.65 7.48
N VAL A 42 3.96 -7.63 6.63
CA VAL A 42 5.23 -7.28 5.97
C VAL A 42 6.24 -6.76 6.99
N LYS A 43 5.81 -5.96 7.98
CA LYS A 43 6.67 -5.47 9.06
C LYS A 43 7.20 -6.63 9.91
N GLU A 44 6.32 -7.50 10.39
CA GLU A 44 6.68 -8.69 11.18
C GLU A 44 7.55 -9.66 10.37
N PHE A 45 7.26 -9.84 9.08
CA PHE A 45 8.10 -10.66 8.19
C PHE A 45 9.50 -10.06 8.02
N LYS A 46 9.60 -8.74 7.89
CA LYS A 46 10.89 -8.04 7.81
C LYS A 46 11.66 -8.15 9.13
N GLU A 47 11.02 -7.91 10.27
CA GLU A 47 11.62 -8.04 11.60
C GLU A 47 12.08 -9.48 11.90
N GLY A 48 11.27 -10.48 11.53
CA GLY A 48 11.63 -11.90 11.68
C GLY A 48 12.72 -12.36 10.73
N LYS A 49 12.79 -11.80 9.52
CA LYS A 49 13.90 -12.04 8.57
C LYS A 49 15.18 -11.33 8.99
N GLU A 50 15.07 -10.17 9.63
CA GLU A 50 16.21 -9.36 10.10
C GLU A 50 16.75 -9.80 11.47
N GLY A 51 16.19 -10.87 12.07
CA GLY A 51 16.78 -11.66 13.16
C GLY A 51 17.72 -10.91 14.12
N GLU A 52 17.17 -10.41 15.23
CA GLU A 52 17.94 -9.97 16.41
C GLU A 52 19.05 -8.93 16.16
N THR A 53 18.71 -7.78 15.58
CA THR A 53 19.43 -6.54 15.90
C THR A 53 18.46 -5.48 16.39
N VAL A 54 17.87 -5.75 17.55
CA VAL A 54 17.60 -4.65 18.49
C VAL A 54 18.97 -4.17 18.98
N ALA A 55 19.73 -3.50 18.11
CA ALA A 55 20.77 -2.61 18.59
C ALA A 55 20.02 -1.61 19.49
N PRO A 56 20.33 -1.53 20.79
CA PRO A 56 19.75 -0.51 21.64
C PRO A 56 20.01 0.82 20.95
N LYS A 57 18.96 1.55 20.57
CA LYS A 57 19.08 2.99 20.38
C LYS A 57 19.24 3.54 21.79
N ASP A 58 20.43 3.38 22.35
CA ASP A 58 20.89 4.17 23.48
C ASP A 58 21.14 5.58 22.91
N PRO A 59 20.30 6.57 23.23
CA PRO A 59 20.73 7.95 23.07
C PRO A 59 21.82 8.17 24.12
N GLU A 60 23.07 7.93 23.72
CA GLU A 60 24.26 8.32 24.49
C GLU A 60 24.05 9.72 25.08
N HIS A 61 23.96 9.71 26.40
CA HIS A 61 24.27 10.78 27.34
C HIS A 61 25.14 11.88 26.71
N LYS A 62 24.57 13.07 26.53
CA LYS A 62 25.32 14.32 26.32
C LYS A 62 25.08 15.27 27.48
N ASP A 63 25.44 14.81 28.67
CA ASP A 63 25.67 15.67 29.82
C ASP A 63 27.01 15.25 30.40
N LEU A 64 28.09 15.92 29.97
CA LEU A 64 29.37 16.11 30.66
C LEU A 64 30.27 17.02 29.81
#